data_AF-A0A446BR95-F1
#
_entry.id   AF-A0A446BR95-F1
#
_cell.length_a   1.000
_cell.length_b   1.000
_cell.length_c   1.000
_cell.angle_alpha   90.00
_cell.angle_beta   90.00
_cell.angle_gamma   90.00
#
_symmetry.space_group_name_H-M   'P 1'
#
loop_
_entity.id
_entity.type
_entity.pdbx_description
1 polymer ?
#
loop_
_entity_poly.entity_id
_entity_poly.type
_entity_poly.pdbx_seq_one_letter_code
_entity_poly.pdbx_strand_id
1 'polypeptide(L)'
;MAAQMIAEDPNYSNSYYSVEAMTTQPPPWSRPGGRDHDDPLPPPRSVIANIPKFHLHGWENCGNHRYDTTHGHLARMLARNGRRDGRVWTLPCGDCGIRVALNELHDLPCGHMLCRECLLVAGLRVGMKIEMNHVRIREARLEMQEIDRRLYLEPRMGPLQKDMLQRRYSLLRRTVLDLAALTCCGHNTKLDRLLPCMTPVISRDLWLAINWICNSPDSQRSCAWPDCGAYLPACCRYRTVDANRWYCVTCHGNSMDCSRVLPASQTKFPFLPRGQPALTPAR
;
A
#
# COMPACT_ATOMS: atom_id res chain seq x y z
N MET A 1 -24.02 -38.99 -60.54
CA MET A 1 -23.81 -37.70 -61.23
C MET A 1 -22.39 -37.23 -60.93
N ALA A 2 -21.67 -36.80 -61.97
CA ALA A 2 -20.23 -36.52 -62.12
C ALA A 2 -19.49 -35.94 -60.89
N ALA A 3 -18.29 -36.37 -60.50
CA ALA A 3 -16.97 -36.48 -61.16
C ALA A 3 -16.23 -35.13 -61.33
N GLN A 4 -15.08 -35.00 -60.64
CA GLN A 4 -13.84 -34.24 -60.97
C GLN A 4 -12.92 -34.33 -59.72
N MET A 5 -11.84 -35.12 -59.65
CA MET A 5 -10.52 -35.01 -60.32
C MET A 5 -9.97 -33.58 -60.39
N ILE A 6 -8.86 -33.34 -59.69
CA ILE A 6 -7.58 -32.86 -60.25
C ILE A 6 -6.46 -33.13 -59.24
N ALA A 7 -5.39 -33.71 -59.75
CA ALA A 7 -4.15 -34.05 -59.09
C ALA A 7 -3.15 -32.87 -59.12
N GLU A 8 -2.17 -32.98 -58.22
CA GLU A 8 -0.88 -32.32 -58.05
C GLU A 8 -0.34 -31.37 -59.14
N ASP A 9 0.27 -30.27 -58.69
CA ASP A 9 1.46 -29.71 -59.35
C ASP A 9 2.53 -29.39 -58.29
N PRO A 10 3.76 -29.95 -58.39
CA PRO A 10 4.82 -29.84 -57.39
C PRO A 10 5.85 -28.79 -57.83
N ASN A 11 5.75 -27.57 -57.32
CA ASN A 11 6.84 -26.60 -57.42
C ASN A 11 6.68 -25.47 -56.41
N TYR A 12 7.26 -25.65 -55.23
CA TYR A 12 7.81 -24.50 -54.50
C TYR A 12 9.08 -24.91 -53.74
N SER A 13 10.18 -24.70 -54.44
CA SER A 13 11.60 -24.67 -54.05
C SER A 13 11.95 -24.80 -52.56
N ASN A 14 12.71 -25.86 -52.29
CA ASN A 14 13.70 -25.94 -51.21
C ASN A 14 14.73 -24.81 -51.32
N SER A 15 14.89 -24.02 -50.26
CA SER A 15 16.18 -23.40 -49.94
C SER A 15 16.64 -23.89 -48.57
N TYR A 16 17.69 -24.70 -48.60
CA TYR A 16 18.49 -25.06 -47.44
C TYR A 16 19.19 -23.80 -46.91
N TYR A 17 18.93 -23.41 -45.66
CA TYR A 17 19.95 -22.80 -44.80
C TYR A 17 19.74 -23.25 -43.35
N SER A 18 20.72 -24.03 -42.90
CA SER A 18 21.26 -24.17 -41.55
C SER A 18 20.34 -23.84 -40.37
N VAL A 19 19.98 -24.88 -39.62
CA VAL A 19 19.49 -24.77 -38.24
C VAL A 19 20.67 -24.34 -37.36
N GLU A 20 21.02 -23.07 -37.39
CA GLU A 20 21.81 -22.48 -36.32
C GLU A 20 20.96 -22.47 -35.07
N ALA A 21 21.42 -23.20 -34.06
CA ALA A 21 20.89 -23.13 -32.72
C ALA A 21 20.97 -21.68 -32.23
N MET A 22 19.87 -20.93 -32.39
CA MET A 22 19.65 -19.71 -31.65
C MET A 22 19.52 -20.12 -30.18
N THR A 23 20.65 -20.11 -29.50
CA THR A 23 20.76 -20.14 -28.04
C THR A 23 19.89 -19.02 -27.50
N THR A 24 18.66 -19.37 -27.12
CA THR A 24 17.83 -18.55 -26.25
C THR A 24 18.59 -18.48 -24.94
N GLN A 25 19.27 -17.35 -24.69
CA GLN A 25 19.77 -17.08 -23.36
C GLN A 25 18.58 -17.17 -22.40
N PRO A 26 18.63 -18.03 -21.37
CA PRO A 26 17.59 -18.03 -20.37
C PRO A 26 17.47 -16.63 -19.77
N PRO A 27 16.25 -16.18 -19.42
CA PRO A 27 16.08 -14.87 -18.83
C PRO A 27 16.90 -14.78 -17.54
N PRO A 28 17.34 -13.58 -17.11
CA PRO A 28 18.40 -13.40 -16.10
C PRO A 28 18.11 -14.00 -14.71
N TRP A 29 16.89 -14.51 -14.48
CA TRP A 29 16.47 -15.21 -13.26
C TRP A 29 16.57 -16.74 -13.37
N SER A 30 16.93 -17.29 -14.53
CA SER A 30 17.03 -18.72 -14.79
C SER A 30 18.47 -19.12 -15.09
N ARG A 31 19.42 -18.81 -14.20
CA ARG A 31 20.75 -19.43 -14.24
C ARG A 31 20.68 -20.79 -13.52
N PRO A 32 20.81 -21.93 -14.22
CA PRO A 32 20.91 -23.22 -13.57
C PRO A 32 22.35 -23.36 -13.05
N GLY A 33 22.53 -23.13 -11.76
CA GLY A 33 23.83 -23.12 -11.08
C GLY A 33 23.68 -22.47 -9.71
N GLY A 34 23.03 -23.18 -8.80
CA GLY A 34 22.56 -22.67 -7.52
C GLY A 34 23.65 -22.15 -6.58
N ARG A 35 23.20 -21.24 -5.72
CA ARG A 35 23.48 -21.28 -4.28
C ARG A 35 22.14 -21.05 -3.60
N ASP A 36 22.01 -21.49 -2.35
CA ASP A 36 20.84 -21.44 -1.47
C ASP A 36 20.29 -20.01 -1.17
N HIS A 37 20.22 -19.14 -2.17
CA HIS A 37 19.95 -17.70 -2.09
C HIS A 37 18.58 -17.29 -2.63
N ASP A 38 17.88 -18.23 -3.28
CA ASP A 38 16.55 -18.03 -3.88
C ASP A 38 15.41 -18.58 -3.02
N ASP A 39 15.70 -19.36 -1.98
CA ASP A 39 14.68 -19.70 -0.99
C ASP A 39 14.23 -18.43 -0.26
N PRO A 40 12.92 -18.25 -0.01
CA PRO A 40 12.42 -17.13 0.76
C PRO A 40 12.94 -17.26 2.20
N LEU A 41 14.13 -16.72 2.46
CA LEU A 41 14.65 -16.59 3.80
C LEU A 41 13.65 -15.74 4.60
N PRO A 42 13.24 -16.16 5.80
CA PRO A 42 12.45 -15.28 6.63
C PRO A 42 13.23 -13.97 6.80
N PRO A 43 12.58 -12.80 6.63
CA PRO A 43 13.27 -11.54 6.76
C PRO A 43 13.92 -11.43 8.15
N PRO A 44 15.02 -10.68 8.30
CA PRO A 44 15.66 -10.49 9.60
C PRO A 44 14.65 -10.01 10.65
N ARG A 45 14.83 -10.43 11.91
CA ARG A 45 13.93 -10.03 13.02
C ARG A 45 13.75 -8.52 13.14
N SER A 46 14.79 -7.75 12.80
CA SER A 46 14.75 -6.28 12.75
C SER A 46 13.76 -5.73 11.73
N VAL A 47 13.56 -6.42 10.59
CA VAL A 47 12.54 -6.06 9.59
C VAL A 47 11.16 -6.46 10.08
N ILE A 48 11.02 -7.69 10.59
CA ILE A 48 9.74 -8.20 11.11
C ILE A 48 9.20 -7.28 12.22
N ALA A 49 10.07 -6.76 13.09
CA ALA A 49 9.70 -5.86 14.17
C ALA A 49 9.06 -4.53 13.69
N ASN A 50 9.34 -4.11 12.45
CA ASN A 50 8.78 -2.90 11.85
C ASN A 50 7.47 -3.13 11.10
N ILE A 51 7.05 -4.38 10.94
CA ILE A 51 5.84 -4.75 10.22
C ILE A 51 4.74 -5.04 11.26
N PRO A 52 3.56 -4.39 11.17
CA PRO A 52 2.45 -4.72 12.06
C PRO A 52 2.08 -6.21 11.98
N LYS A 53 1.70 -6.79 13.11
CA LYS A 53 1.30 -8.21 13.20
C LYS A 53 -0.12 -8.40 12.66
N PHE A 54 -0.31 -8.22 11.35
CA PHE A 54 -1.62 -8.22 10.69
C PHE A 54 -2.46 -9.46 11.00
N HIS A 55 -1.82 -10.62 11.15
CA HIS A 55 -2.49 -11.89 11.48
C HIS A 55 -3.20 -11.87 12.85
N LEU A 56 -2.82 -10.96 13.76
CA LEU A 56 -3.49 -10.76 15.04
C LEU A 56 -4.60 -9.71 14.97
N HIS A 57 -4.74 -8.97 13.88
CA HIS A 57 -5.71 -7.87 13.77
C HIS A 57 -7.12 -8.40 13.49
N GLY A 58 -8.14 -7.70 14.00
CA GLY A 58 -9.53 -8.08 13.80
C GLY A 58 -10.46 -7.63 14.91
N TRP A 59 -11.58 -8.34 15.03
CA TRP A 59 -12.66 -8.03 15.97
C TRP A 59 -12.20 -8.00 17.43
N GLU A 60 -11.34 -8.94 17.83
CA GLU A 60 -10.96 -9.14 19.23
C GLU A 60 -10.12 -7.99 19.82
N ASN A 61 -9.52 -7.12 18.99
CA ASN A 61 -8.70 -6.00 19.46
C ASN A 61 -9.44 -4.66 19.49
N CYS A 62 -10.72 -4.63 19.09
CA CYS A 62 -11.49 -3.40 18.88
C CYS A 62 -11.60 -2.51 20.13
N GLY A 63 -11.59 -3.10 21.34
CA GLY A 63 -11.90 -2.41 22.60
C GLY A 63 -10.79 -1.57 23.23
N ASN A 64 -9.55 -1.65 22.74
CA ASN A 64 -8.38 -1.07 23.43
C ASN A 64 -7.83 0.21 22.80
N HIS A 65 -8.43 0.72 21.73
CA HIS A 65 -7.83 1.78 20.89
C HIS A 65 -8.57 3.13 20.93
N ARG A 66 -9.20 3.45 22.07
CA ARG A 66 -9.89 4.74 22.22
C ARG A 66 -8.88 5.87 22.14
N TYR A 67 -9.18 6.87 21.31
CA TYR A 67 -8.42 8.12 21.32
C TYR A 67 -8.68 8.79 22.67
N ASP A 68 -7.67 9.47 23.21
CA ASP A 68 -7.80 10.18 24.48
C ASP A 68 -8.91 11.26 24.38
N THR A 69 -10.09 10.91 24.90
CA THR A 69 -11.27 11.82 24.96
C THR A 69 -11.33 12.63 26.25
N THR A 70 -10.22 12.73 27.02
CA THR A 70 -10.16 13.28 28.40
C THR A 70 -10.77 14.67 28.62
N HIS A 71 -11.11 15.42 27.58
CA HIS A 71 -11.61 16.78 27.72
C HIS A 71 -13.12 16.91 27.44
N GLY A 72 -13.95 16.35 28.33
CA GLY A 72 -15.41 16.59 28.41
C GLY A 72 -16.24 16.26 27.15
N HIS A 73 -15.62 15.80 26.07
CA HIS A 73 -16.26 15.53 24.79
C HIS A 73 -17.10 14.27 24.86
N LEU A 74 -16.53 13.19 25.41
CA LEU A 74 -17.26 11.94 25.61
C LEU A 74 -18.45 12.13 26.57
N ALA A 75 -18.26 12.86 27.67
CA ALA A 75 -19.34 13.16 28.60
C ALA A 75 -20.48 13.95 27.91
N ARG A 76 -20.15 14.96 27.10
CA ARG A 76 -21.13 15.71 26.31
C ARG A 76 -21.83 14.85 25.26
N MET A 77 -21.12 13.94 24.60
CA MET A 77 -21.71 13.01 23.63
C MET A 77 -22.64 12.00 24.31
N LEU A 78 -22.24 11.44 25.44
CA LEU A 78 -23.10 10.53 26.22
C LEU A 78 -24.35 11.26 26.72
N ALA A 79 -24.23 12.51 27.16
CA ALA A 79 -25.38 13.31 27.58
C ALA A 79 -26.36 13.63 26.44
N ARG A 80 -25.84 13.90 25.22
CA ARG A 80 -26.68 14.27 24.06
C ARG A 80 -27.25 13.07 23.31
N ASN A 81 -26.43 12.04 23.12
CA ASN A 81 -26.66 10.96 22.18
C ASN A 81 -26.58 9.57 22.81
N GLY A 82 -26.12 9.45 24.06
CA GLY A 82 -26.03 8.17 24.76
C GLY A 82 -27.41 7.57 24.97
N ARG A 83 -27.55 6.28 24.64
CA ARG A 83 -28.63 5.46 25.22
C ARG A 83 -28.00 4.37 26.03
N ARG A 84 -28.66 4.00 27.11
CA ARG A 84 -28.25 2.91 27.97
C ARG A 84 -29.12 1.70 27.64
N ASP A 85 -28.48 0.63 27.18
CA ASP A 85 -29.10 -0.68 27.03
C ASP A 85 -28.51 -1.59 28.11
N GLY A 86 -29.29 -1.80 29.17
CA GLY A 86 -28.81 -2.44 30.41
C GLY A 86 -27.61 -1.73 31.04
N ARG A 87 -26.44 -2.38 30.99
CA ARG A 87 -25.17 -1.87 31.55
C ARG A 87 -24.25 -1.20 30.53
N VAL A 88 -24.62 -1.21 29.25
CA VAL A 88 -23.75 -0.74 28.17
C VAL A 88 -24.30 0.56 27.59
N TRP A 89 -23.42 1.53 27.41
CA TRP A 89 -23.74 2.76 26.67
C TRP A 89 -23.61 2.49 25.17
N THR A 90 -24.65 2.83 24.42
CA THR A 90 -24.63 2.83 22.95
C THR A 90 -24.63 4.25 22.43
N LEU A 91 -23.82 4.48 21.40
CA LEU A 91 -23.75 5.74 20.66
C LEU A 91 -23.91 5.47 19.16
N PRO A 92 -24.49 6.42 18.40
CA PRO A 92 -24.59 6.29 16.97
C PRO A 92 -23.20 6.43 16.33
N CYS A 93 -22.92 5.58 15.34
CA CYS A 93 -21.81 5.76 14.41
C CYS A 93 -22.01 7.07 13.62
N GLY A 94 -20.94 7.85 13.46
CA GLY A 94 -20.96 9.12 12.73
C GLY A 94 -21.25 8.98 11.24
N ASP A 95 -20.92 7.83 10.64
CA ASP A 95 -21.11 7.58 9.20
C ASP A 95 -22.46 6.91 8.90
N CYS A 96 -22.80 5.82 9.58
CA CYS A 96 -24.01 5.04 9.25
C CYS A 96 -25.20 5.27 10.21
N GLY A 97 -25.01 5.99 11.31
CA GLY A 97 -26.05 6.26 12.31
C GLY A 97 -26.45 5.05 13.17
N ILE A 98 -25.98 3.83 12.85
CA ILE A 98 -26.27 2.63 13.63
C ILE A 98 -25.71 2.81 15.04
N ARG A 99 -26.53 2.46 16.04
CA ARG A 99 -26.14 2.46 17.44
C ARG A 99 -25.35 1.20 17.75
N VAL A 100 -24.12 1.39 18.21
CA VAL A 100 -23.24 0.30 18.62
C VAL A 100 -22.73 0.56 20.03
N ALA A 101 -22.23 -0.47 20.69
CA ALA A 101 -21.68 -0.33 22.03
C ALA A 101 -20.47 0.60 22.01
N LEU A 102 -20.28 1.39 23.08
CA LEU A 102 -19.22 2.39 23.14
C LEU A 102 -17.81 1.79 22.95
N ASN A 103 -17.61 0.55 23.41
CA ASN A 103 -16.36 -0.20 23.26
C ASN A 103 -16.13 -0.74 21.84
N GLU A 104 -17.10 -0.59 20.94
CA GLU A 104 -17.03 -0.99 19.52
C GLU A 104 -16.91 0.23 18.58
N LEU A 105 -16.84 1.44 19.16
CA LEU A 105 -16.65 2.69 18.45
C LEU A 105 -15.18 3.11 18.44
N HIS A 106 -14.78 3.70 17.31
CA HIS A 106 -13.43 4.18 17.06
C HIS A 106 -13.43 5.69 16.93
N ASP A 107 -12.76 6.35 17.87
CA ASP A 107 -12.66 7.79 17.93
C ASP A 107 -11.65 8.31 16.87
N LEU A 108 -12.11 9.19 16.00
CA LEU A 108 -11.25 9.98 15.10
C LEU A 108 -10.79 11.26 15.81
N PRO A 109 -9.63 11.84 15.44
CA PRO A 109 -9.12 13.06 16.08
C PRO A 109 -10.02 14.29 15.97
N CYS A 110 -10.93 14.34 15.00
CA CYS A 110 -11.93 15.40 14.88
C CYS A 110 -13.14 15.23 15.83
N GLY A 111 -13.24 14.11 16.55
CA GLY A 111 -14.35 13.80 17.45
C GLY A 111 -15.46 12.94 16.83
N HIS A 112 -15.43 12.67 15.52
CA HIS A 112 -16.30 11.66 14.91
C HIS A 112 -15.95 10.26 15.41
N MET A 113 -16.96 9.39 15.53
CA MET A 113 -16.80 7.99 15.93
C MET A 113 -17.27 7.07 14.81
N LEU A 114 -16.51 6.03 14.51
CA LEU A 114 -16.88 5.03 13.51
C LEU A 114 -17.16 3.68 14.18
N CYS A 115 -18.26 3.02 13.80
CA CYS A 115 -18.39 1.58 14.05
C CYS A 115 -17.34 0.83 13.23
N ARG A 116 -17.13 -0.44 13.57
CA ARG A 116 -16.13 -1.26 12.89
C ARG A 116 -16.37 -1.37 11.39
N GLU A 117 -17.61 -1.55 10.95
CA GLU A 117 -17.95 -1.67 9.53
C GLU A 117 -17.58 -0.40 8.76
N CYS A 118 -17.91 0.77 9.32
CA CYS A 118 -17.51 2.06 8.75
C CYS A 118 -15.99 2.26 8.78
N LEU A 119 -15.29 1.77 9.80
CA LEU A 119 -13.83 1.79 9.85
C LEU A 119 -13.21 0.93 8.73
N LEU A 120 -13.75 -0.27 8.48
CA LEU A 120 -13.30 -1.12 7.37
C LEU A 120 -13.51 -0.43 6.02
N VAL A 121 -14.68 0.20 5.83
CA VAL A 121 -14.98 0.98 4.63
C VAL A 121 -14.03 2.17 4.50
N ALA A 122 -13.70 2.87 5.59
CA ALA A 122 -12.73 3.96 5.58
C ALA A 122 -11.34 3.47 5.14
N GLY A 123 -10.87 2.33 5.65
CA GLY A 123 -9.60 1.71 5.24
C GLY A 123 -9.57 1.37 3.75
N LEU A 124 -10.62 0.75 3.22
CA LEU A 124 -10.75 0.43 1.78
C LEU A 124 -10.81 1.69 0.91
N ARG A 125 -11.52 2.72 1.37
CA ARG A 125 -11.69 3.99 0.65
C ARG A 125 -10.35 4.69 0.38
N VAL A 126 -9.36 4.53 1.26
CA VAL A 126 -8.03 5.13 1.07
C VAL A 126 -7.38 4.60 -0.22
N GLY A 127 -7.36 3.28 -0.43
CA GLY A 127 -6.78 2.68 -1.63
C GLY A 127 -7.46 3.17 -2.92
N MET A 128 -8.79 3.14 -2.94
CA MET A 128 -9.60 3.65 -4.05
C MET A 128 -9.32 5.13 -4.34
N LYS A 129 -9.24 5.97 -3.30
CA LYS A 129 -9.04 7.41 -3.46
C LYS A 129 -7.63 7.75 -3.92
N ILE A 130 -6.62 6.98 -3.53
CA ILE A 130 -5.28 7.13 -4.10
C ILE A 130 -5.30 6.78 -5.59
N GLU A 131 -5.97 5.70 -5.99
CA GLU A 131 -6.10 5.33 -7.41
C GLU A 131 -6.72 6.44 -8.26
N MET A 132 -7.89 6.92 -7.81
CA MET A 132 -8.64 7.98 -8.48
C MET A 132 -7.84 9.28 -8.59
N ASN A 133 -7.00 9.59 -7.60
CA ASN A 133 -6.26 10.86 -7.52
C ASN A 133 -4.75 10.70 -7.75
N HIS A 134 -4.29 9.57 -8.30
CA HIS A 134 -2.86 9.22 -8.29
C HIS A 134 -1.96 10.27 -8.97
N VAL A 135 -2.41 10.88 -10.06
CA VAL A 135 -1.69 11.95 -10.77
C VAL A 135 -1.50 13.17 -9.86
N ARG A 136 -2.59 13.66 -9.27
CA ARG A 136 -2.60 14.84 -8.39
C ARG A 136 -1.78 14.61 -7.12
N ILE A 137 -1.87 13.40 -6.55
CA ILE A 137 -1.06 13.02 -5.38
C ILE A 137 0.42 12.98 -5.76
N ARG A 138 0.76 12.41 -6.92
CA ARG A 138 2.14 12.34 -7.41
C ARG A 138 2.73 13.73 -7.63
N GLU A 139 2.00 14.62 -8.32
CA GLU A 139 2.42 16.00 -8.56
C GLU A 139 2.68 16.75 -7.25
N ALA A 140 1.73 16.68 -6.30
CA ALA A 140 1.89 17.31 -4.99
C ALA A 140 3.11 16.75 -4.22
N ARG A 141 3.36 15.44 -4.31
CA ARG A 141 4.51 14.80 -3.66
C ARG A 141 5.84 15.18 -4.31
N LEU A 142 5.88 15.34 -5.64
CA LEU A 142 7.07 15.85 -6.35
C LEU A 142 7.36 17.30 -5.97
N GLU A 143 6.34 18.14 -5.84
CA GLU A 143 6.51 19.53 -5.38
C GLU A 143 7.02 19.57 -3.92
N MET A 144 6.49 18.70 -3.04
CA MET A 144 7.01 18.56 -1.67
C MET A 144 8.50 18.17 -1.65
N GLN A 145 8.91 17.23 -2.51
CA GLN A 145 10.30 16.79 -2.62
C GLN A 145 11.22 17.91 -3.10
N GLU A 146 10.77 18.73 -4.07
CA GLU A 146 11.53 19.89 -4.53
C GLU A 146 11.67 20.95 -3.43
N ILE A 147 10.63 21.17 -2.63
CA ILE A 147 10.71 22.06 -1.47
C ILE A 147 11.75 21.55 -0.46
N ASP A 148 11.71 20.25 -0.10
CA ASP A 148 12.68 19.64 0.81
C ASP A 148 14.11 19.78 0.27
N ARG A 149 14.31 19.56 -1.04
CA ARG A 149 15.60 19.72 -1.71
C ARG A 149 16.13 21.15 -1.61
N ARG A 150 15.29 22.15 -1.84
CA ARG A 150 15.67 23.57 -1.72
C ARG A 150 16.01 23.96 -0.29
N LEU A 151 15.21 23.50 0.68
CA LEU A 151 15.47 23.74 2.10
C LEU A 151 16.80 23.12 2.56
N TYR A 152 17.21 22.01 1.96
CA TYR A 152 18.48 21.34 2.27
C TYR A 152 19.69 21.98 1.56
N LEU A 153 19.57 22.29 0.27
CA LEU A 153 20.70 22.75 -0.56
C LEU A 153 21.00 24.26 -0.43
N GLU A 154 20.08 25.07 0.08
CA GLU A 154 20.24 26.52 0.20
C GLU A 154 20.37 26.96 1.69
N PRO A 155 21.51 26.70 2.35
CA PRO A 155 21.69 27.00 3.79
C PRO A 155 21.65 28.50 4.12
N ARG A 156 21.79 29.38 3.12
CA ARG A 156 21.70 30.85 3.26
C ARG A 156 20.31 31.41 2.97
N MET A 157 19.28 30.56 2.85
CA MET A 157 17.91 30.99 2.58
C MET A 157 17.41 31.93 3.70
N GLY A 158 16.85 33.08 3.30
CA GLY A 158 16.28 34.04 4.23
C GLY A 158 15.09 33.47 5.02
N PRO A 159 14.85 33.92 6.26
CA PRO A 159 13.83 33.35 7.15
C PRO A 159 12.41 33.44 6.56
N LEU A 160 12.08 34.54 5.86
CA LEU A 160 10.76 34.72 5.25
C LEU A 160 10.52 33.74 4.09
N GLN A 161 11.52 33.52 3.24
CA GLN A 161 11.45 32.54 2.16
C GLN A 161 11.32 31.11 2.70
N LYS A 162 12.06 30.80 3.78
CA LYS A 162 11.95 29.52 4.48
C LYS A 162 10.54 29.28 5.03
N ASP A 163 9.95 30.28 5.68
CA ASP A 163 8.57 30.18 6.20
C ASP A 163 7.54 29.97 5.07
N MET A 164 7.68 30.69 3.95
CA MET A 164 6.79 30.50 2.79
C MET A 164 6.85 29.08 2.23
N LEU A 165 8.06 28.51 2.08
CA LEU A 165 8.23 27.13 1.62
C LEU A 165 7.66 26.11 2.62
N GLN A 166 7.87 26.32 3.92
CA GLN A 166 7.31 25.45 4.96
C GLN A 166 5.78 25.47 5.00
N ARG A 167 5.15 26.64 4.81
CA ARG A 167 3.69 26.77 4.68
C ARG A 167 3.18 26.06 3.44
N ARG A 168 3.85 26.25 2.29
CA ARG A 168 3.49 25.57 1.04
C ARG A 168 3.60 24.05 1.19
N TYR A 169 4.67 23.56 1.80
CA TYR A 169 4.85 22.14 2.10
C TYR A 169 3.70 21.60 2.97
N SER A 170 3.35 22.33 4.03
CA SER A 170 2.26 21.93 4.93
C SER A 170 0.91 21.87 4.22
N LEU A 171 0.64 22.80 3.31
CA LEU A 171 -0.55 22.81 2.46
C LEU A 171 -0.57 21.60 1.50
N LEU A 172 0.54 21.32 0.82
CA LEU A 172 0.65 20.17 -0.08
C LEU A 172 0.45 18.85 0.67
N ARG A 173 1.06 18.73 1.85
CA ARG A 173 0.89 17.55 2.72
C ARG A 173 -0.58 17.35 3.10
N ARG A 174 -1.29 18.42 3.47
CA ARG A 174 -2.73 18.37 3.76
C ARG A 174 -3.52 17.94 2.53
N THR A 175 -3.24 18.52 1.37
CA THR A 175 -3.88 18.16 0.09
C THR A 175 -3.68 16.68 -0.24
N VAL A 176 -2.48 16.14 -0.06
CA VAL A 176 -2.21 14.71 -0.29
C VAL A 176 -3.05 13.83 0.63
N LEU A 177 -3.15 14.17 1.91
CA LEU A 177 -3.98 13.44 2.87
C LEU A 177 -5.48 13.53 2.51
N ASP A 178 -5.95 14.72 2.09
CA ASP A 178 -7.34 14.93 1.65
C ASP A 178 -7.65 14.07 0.41
N LEU A 179 -6.78 14.10 -0.61
CA LEU A 179 -6.93 13.31 -1.83
C LEU A 179 -6.92 11.80 -1.58
N ALA A 180 -6.22 11.35 -0.54
CA ALA A 180 -6.17 9.96 -0.13
C ALA A 180 -7.28 9.55 0.85
N ALA A 181 -8.23 10.44 1.17
CA ALA A 181 -9.25 10.22 2.19
C ALA A 181 -8.69 9.85 3.58
N LEU A 182 -7.54 10.42 3.93
CA LEU A 182 -6.93 10.32 5.26
C LEU A 182 -7.30 11.50 6.17
N THR A 183 -8.30 12.30 5.79
CA THR A 183 -8.78 13.42 6.61
C THR A 183 -10.28 13.36 6.89
N CYS A 184 -10.66 13.91 8.03
CA CYS A 184 -12.04 14.09 8.46
C CYS A 184 -12.15 15.45 9.15
N CYS A 185 -13.10 16.30 8.72
CA CYS A 185 -13.26 17.66 9.25
C CYS A 185 -11.95 18.48 9.27
N GLY A 186 -11.10 18.30 8.25
CA GLY A 186 -9.80 18.97 8.15
C GLY A 186 -8.69 18.41 9.05
N HIS A 187 -8.95 17.37 9.83
CA HIS A 187 -7.97 16.70 10.69
C HIS A 187 -7.50 15.39 10.06
N ASN A 188 -6.24 15.02 10.26
CA ASN A 188 -5.76 13.69 9.90
C ASN A 188 -6.52 12.64 10.73
N THR A 189 -7.11 11.67 10.06
CA THR A 189 -7.91 10.59 10.65
C THR A 189 -7.11 9.64 11.56
N LYS A 190 -5.78 9.57 11.39
CA LYS A 190 -4.89 8.66 12.14
C LYS A 190 -5.34 7.20 12.11
N LEU A 191 -5.84 6.75 10.95
CA LEU A 191 -6.30 5.36 10.77
C LEU A 191 -5.20 4.31 11.01
N ASP A 192 -3.91 4.69 10.95
CA ASP A 192 -2.77 3.86 11.32
C ASP A 192 -2.86 3.33 12.76
N ARG A 193 -3.47 4.08 13.67
CA ARG A 193 -3.68 3.64 15.06
C ARG A 193 -4.79 2.59 15.22
N LEU A 194 -5.67 2.52 14.24
CA LEU A 194 -6.87 1.66 14.25
C LEU A 194 -6.68 0.39 13.41
N LEU A 195 -5.48 0.16 12.89
CA LEU A 195 -5.11 -1.05 12.16
C LEU A 195 -5.47 -2.35 12.90
N PRO A 196 -5.24 -2.48 14.24
CA PRO A 196 -5.58 -3.71 14.95
C PRO A 196 -7.07 -4.05 14.97
N CYS A 197 -7.96 -3.07 14.76
CA CYS A 197 -9.41 -3.26 14.74
C CYS A 197 -9.93 -3.71 13.35
N MET A 198 -9.10 -3.57 12.32
CA MET A 198 -9.45 -3.92 10.95
C MET A 198 -9.16 -5.40 10.67
N THR A 199 -9.74 -5.95 9.59
CA THR A 199 -9.35 -7.28 9.12
C THR A 199 -7.88 -7.29 8.70
N PRO A 200 -7.18 -8.43 8.76
CA PRO A 200 -5.76 -8.51 8.39
C PRO A 200 -5.46 -7.92 7.00
N VAL A 201 -6.33 -8.20 6.03
CA VAL A 201 -6.22 -7.72 4.64
C VAL A 201 -6.34 -6.19 4.59
N ILE A 202 -7.42 -5.62 5.14
CA ILE A 202 -7.66 -4.18 5.10
C ILE A 202 -6.57 -3.43 5.88
N SER A 203 -6.14 -3.98 7.00
CA SER A 203 -5.06 -3.42 7.79
C SER A 203 -3.74 -3.38 7.01
N ARG A 204 -3.35 -4.48 6.35
CA ARG A 204 -2.15 -4.52 5.53
C ARG A 204 -2.22 -3.50 4.40
N ASP A 205 -3.33 -3.47 3.67
CA ASP A 205 -3.49 -2.62 2.49
C ASP A 205 -3.51 -1.13 2.88
N LEU A 206 -4.17 -0.77 3.97
CA LEU A 206 -4.11 0.59 4.53
C LEU A 206 -2.71 0.96 5.00
N TRP A 207 -2.01 0.06 5.69
CA TRP A 207 -0.64 0.31 6.13
C TRP A 207 0.30 0.55 4.94
N LEU A 208 0.16 -0.24 3.87
CA LEU A 208 0.89 -0.04 2.61
C LEU A 208 0.54 1.31 1.97
N ALA A 209 -0.75 1.69 1.94
CA ALA A 209 -1.20 2.97 1.41
C ALA A 209 -0.61 4.17 2.17
N ILE A 210 -0.62 4.12 3.50
CA ILE A 210 -0.04 5.15 4.36
C ILE A 210 1.47 5.25 4.14
N ASN A 211 2.17 4.12 4.08
CA ASN A 211 3.60 4.11 3.77
C ASN A 211 3.89 4.67 2.37
N TRP A 212 3.08 4.34 1.38
CA TRP A 212 3.25 4.86 0.02
C TRP A 212 3.11 6.39 -0.01
N ILE A 213 2.14 6.95 0.71
CA ILE A 213 1.94 8.39 0.81
C ILE A 213 3.11 9.07 1.54
N CYS A 214 3.53 8.51 2.67
CA CYS A 214 4.47 9.16 3.58
C CYS A 214 5.95 8.98 3.19
N ASN A 215 6.30 7.89 2.51
CA ASN A 215 7.68 7.63 2.10
C ASN A 215 8.08 8.53 0.93
N SER A 216 9.38 8.88 0.83
CA SER A 216 9.90 9.62 -0.32
C SER A 216 9.68 8.83 -1.62
N PRO A 217 9.28 9.47 -2.74
CA PRO A 217 9.17 8.80 -4.04
C PRO A 217 10.41 7.97 -4.41
N ASP A 218 11.61 8.46 -4.12
CA ASP A 218 12.88 7.79 -4.45
C ASP A 218 13.10 6.48 -3.66
N SER A 219 12.44 6.37 -2.50
CA SER A 219 12.50 5.18 -1.64
C SER A 219 11.46 4.12 -2.00
N GLN A 220 10.56 4.43 -2.95
CA GLN A 220 9.53 3.49 -3.37
C GLN A 220 10.12 2.38 -4.23
N ARG A 221 9.70 1.16 -3.96
CA ARG A 221 10.06 -0.04 -4.71
C ARG A 221 8.81 -0.86 -4.95
N SER A 222 8.86 -1.75 -5.94
CA SER A 222 7.82 -2.74 -6.19
C SER A 222 8.41 -4.13 -6.10
N CYS A 223 7.58 -5.10 -5.72
CA CYS A 223 7.94 -6.50 -5.68
C CYS A 223 8.30 -6.99 -7.08
N ALA A 224 9.49 -7.55 -7.23
CA ALA A 224 9.97 -8.10 -8.50
C ALA A 224 9.40 -9.48 -8.83
N TRP A 225 8.63 -10.09 -7.93
CA TRP A 225 7.94 -11.35 -8.20
C TRP A 225 6.92 -11.15 -9.34
N PRO A 226 6.93 -12.00 -10.38
CA PRO A 226 6.20 -11.77 -11.64
C PRO A 226 4.70 -11.52 -11.49
N ASP A 227 4.09 -12.16 -10.49
CA ASP A 227 2.67 -12.15 -10.17
C ASP A 227 2.30 -11.13 -9.08
N CYS A 228 3.29 -10.63 -8.32
CA CYS A 228 3.03 -9.77 -7.17
C CYS A 228 2.97 -8.29 -7.54
N GLY A 229 4.09 -7.71 -7.99
CA GLY A 229 4.18 -6.27 -8.31
C GLY A 229 3.85 -5.29 -7.17
N ALA A 230 3.60 -5.77 -5.94
CA ALA A 230 3.11 -4.95 -4.84
C ALA A 230 4.13 -3.91 -4.38
N TYR A 231 3.65 -2.79 -3.85
CA TYR A 231 4.51 -1.76 -3.24
C TYR A 231 5.31 -2.34 -2.06
N LEU A 232 6.61 -2.02 -2.01
CA LEU A 232 7.52 -2.37 -0.93
C LEU A 232 7.90 -1.13 -0.11
N PRO A 233 7.46 -1.04 1.15
CA PRO A 233 7.88 0.03 2.06
C PRO A 233 9.38 0.02 2.33
N ALA A 234 9.94 1.21 2.58
CA ALA A 234 11.36 1.36 2.87
C ALA A 234 11.78 0.62 4.16
N CYS A 235 10.88 0.49 5.14
CA CYS A 235 11.13 -0.25 6.38
C CYS A 235 11.23 -1.78 6.18
N CYS A 236 10.81 -2.29 5.02
CA CYS A 236 10.96 -3.70 4.66
C CYS A 236 12.34 -4.03 4.07
N ARG A 237 13.22 -3.03 3.93
CA ARG A 237 14.58 -3.19 3.38
C ARG A 237 15.51 -3.81 4.41
N TYR A 238 16.33 -4.75 3.97
CA TYR A 238 17.48 -5.26 4.71
C TYR A 238 18.66 -5.53 3.80
N ARG A 239 19.85 -5.60 4.39
CA ARG A 239 21.10 -5.87 3.68
C ARG A 239 21.52 -7.31 3.92
N THR A 240 21.85 -8.01 2.84
CA THR A 240 22.55 -9.30 2.86
C THR A 240 24.02 -9.09 2.48
N VAL A 241 24.84 -10.14 2.57
CA VAL A 241 26.25 -10.07 2.15
C VAL A 241 26.37 -9.60 0.70
N ASP A 242 25.45 -10.05 -0.16
CA ASP A 242 25.55 -9.87 -1.60
C ASP A 242 24.73 -8.69 -2.15
N ALA A 243 23.61 -8.32 -1.50
CA ALA A 243 22.71 -7.29 -2.01
C ALA A 243 21.77 -6.68 -0.96
N ASN A 244 21.13 -5.56 -1.34
CA ASN A 244 19.93 -5.09 -0.66
C ASN A 244 18.73 -5.97 -1.08
N ARG A 245 17.92 -6.36 -0.09
CA ARG A 245 16.67 -7.09 -0.26
C ARG A 245 15.53 -6.34 0.40
N TRP A 246 14.32 -6.60 -0.08
CA TRP A 246 13.07 -6.07 0.48
C TRP A 246 12.11 -7.23 0.69
N TYR A 247 11.53 -7.29 1.88
CA TYR A 247 10.48 -8.25 2.17
C TYR A 247 9.12 -7.75 1.70
N CYS A 248 8.39 -8.57 0.94
CA CYS A 248 7.05 -8.24 0.48
C CYS A 248 6.00 -8.75 1.48
N VAL A 249 5.23 -7.85 2.09
CA VAL A 249 4.15 -8.24 3.02
C VAL A 249 2.90 -8.78 2.31
N THR A 250 2.85 -8.72 0.97
CA THR A 250 1.72 -9.20 0.17
C THR A 250 1.91 -10.66 -0.26
N CYS A 251 3.05 -11.00 -0.88
CA CYS A 251 3.36 -12.37 -1.30
C CYS A 251 4.26 -13.13 -0.32
N HIS A 252 4.75 -12.49 0.74
CA HIS A 252 5.73 -13.05 1.69
C HIS A 252 7.09 -13.42 1.07
N GLY A 253 7.33 -13.05 -0.19
CA GLY A 253 8.60 -13.24 -0.88
C GLY A 253 9.62 -12.14 -0.60
N ASN A 254 10.89 -12.43 -0.88
CA ASN A 254 11.96 -11.45 -0.87
C ASN A 254 12.22 -10.95 -2.28
N SER A 255 12.22 -9.63 -2.46
CA SER A 255 12.59 -8.97 -3.70
C SER A 255 14.02 -8.47 -3.58
N MET A 256 14.87 -8.77 -4.56
CA MET A 256 16.18 -8.12 -4.70
C MET A 256 16.01 -6.73 -5.32
N ASP A 257 17.06 -5.89 -5.20
CA ASP A 257 17.16 -4.63 -5.97
C ASP A 257 17.30 -4.96 -7.46
N CYS A 258 16.22 -5.39 -8.09
CA CYS A 258 16.16 -5.46 -9.54
C CYS A 258 15.97 -4.01 -9.98
N SER A 259 17.04 -3.35 -10.40
CA SER A 259 17.01 -2.05 -11.08
C SER A 259 16.30 -2.12 -12.44
N ARG A 260 15.09 -2.70 -12.49
CA ARG A 260 14.10 -2.13 -13.39
C ARG A 260 13.79 -0.76 -12.80
N VAL A 261 14.42 0.26 -13.36
CA VAL A 261 13.83 1.60 -13.39
C VAL A 261 12.42 1.37 -13.91
N LEU A 262 11.46 1.27 -13.00
CA LEU A 262 10.07 1.04 -13.36
C LEU A 262 9.69 2.27 -14.19
N PRO A 263 9.28 2.13 -15.47
CA PRO A 263 8.71 3.26 -16.19
C PRO A 263 7.61 3.89 -15.32
N ALA A 264 7.43 5.21 -15.36
CA ALA A 264 6.53 5.93 -14.44
C ALA A 264 5.07 5.42 -14.42
N SER A 265 4.68 4.57 -15.37
CA SER A 265 3.43 3.80 -15.41
C SER A 265 3.35 2.66 -14.38
N GLN A 266 4.48 2.13 -13.90
CA GLN A 266 4.63 1.04 -12.93
C GLN A 266 4.88 1.53 -11.49
N THR A 267 4.93 2.84 -11.25
CA THR A 267 4.92 3.46 -9.91
C THR A 267 3.49 3.81 -9.43
N LYS A 268 2.47 3.25 -10.08
CA LYS A 268 1.06 3.45 -9.73
C LYS A 268 0.71 2.66 -8.47
N PHE A 269 0.56 3.33 -7.34
CA PHE A 269 -0.33 2.81 -6.31
C PHE A 269 -1.78 3.13 -6.75
N PRO A 270 -2.71 2.16 -6.72
CA PRO A 270 -2.57 0.81 -6.21
C PRO A 270 -2.16 -0.19 -7.31
N PHE A 271 -1.10 -0.96 -7.08
CA PHE A 271 -1.09 -2.35 -7.56
C PHE A 271 -1.79 -3.17 -6.48
N LEU A 272 -3.13 -3.13 -6.50
CA LEU A 272 -3.95 -4.23 -6.01
C LEU A 272 -3.72 -5.41 -6.98
N PRO A 273 -3.72 -6.66 -6.50
CA PRO A 273 -3.33 -7.82 -7.30
C PRO A 273 -4.16 -7.86 -8.58
N ARG A 274 -3.52 -8.00 -9.74
CA ARG A 274 -4.22 -8.64 -10.85
C ARG A 274 -4.51 -10.04 -10.34
N GLY A 275 -5.78 -10.30 -10.03
CA GLY A 275 -6.25 -11.66 -9.81
C GLY A 275 -5.82 -12.50 -11.00
N GLN A 276 -4.83 -13.34 -10.79
CA GLN A 276 -4.87 -14.69 -11.29
C GLN A 276 -4.77 -15.60 -10.07
N PRO A 277 -5.62 -16.63 -9.98
CA PRO A 277 -5.47 -17.63 -8.94
C PRO A 277 -4.04 -18.13 -9.03
N ALA A 278 -3.43 -18.38 -7.87
CA ALA A 278 -2.34 -19.34 -7.81
C ALA A 278 -2.90 -20.61 -8.47
N LEU A 279 -2.57 -20.82 -9.75
CA LEU A 279 -2.75 -22.09 -10.43
C LEU A 279 -1.66 -23.01 -9.87
N THR A 280 -1.81 -23.32 -8.58
CA THR A 280 -1.48 -24.56 -7.88
C THR A 280 -0.02 -25.06 -7.92
N PRO A 281 0.36 -25.96 -7.00
CA PRO A 281 0.20 -25.91 -5.55
C PRO A 281 1.55 -26.22 -4.85
N ALA A 282 1.51 -26.22 -3.52
CA ALA A 282 2.53 -26.87 -2.70
C ALA A 282 2.91 -28.26 -3.24
N ARG A 283 4.22 -28.50 -3.36
CA ARG A 283 4.95 -29.68 -2.89
C ARG A 283 6.42 -29.33 -2.76
#